data_AF-A0A6C0H001-F1
#
_entry.id   AF-A0A6C0H001-F1
#
_cell.length_a   1.000
_cell.length_b   1.000
_cell.length_c   1.000
_cell.angle_alpha   90.00
_cell.angle_beta   90.00
_cell.angle_gamma   90.00
#
_symmetry.space_group_name_H-M   'P 1'
#
loop_
_entity.id
_entity.type
_entity.pdbx_description
1 polymer ?
#
loop_
_entity_poly.entity_id
_entity_poly.type
_entity_poly.pdbx_seq_one_letter_code
_entity_poly.pdbx_strand_id
1 'polypeptide(L)'
;MIFLNNIDNDKIILKIIDNNNISSLIIKIYIKENTLINFKNLYQSIHKNINFKFSQDALEISYNNKILKFISNEFEYTVNKMSDICEIFDKIIINLMIQNIENEDHKKI
;
A
#
# COMPACT_ATOMS: atom_id res chain seq x y z
N MET A 1 -12.02 -11.67 -3.15
CA MET A 1 -11.47 -10.46 -2.53
C MET A 1 -10.94 -9.59 -3.64
N ILE A 2 -11.48 -8.39 -3.78
CA ILE A 2 -11.07 -7.45 -4.83
C ILE A 2 -10.35 -6.29 -4.15
N PHE A 3 -9.16 -5.96 -4.64
CA PHE A 3 -8.44 -4.75 -4.28
C PHE A 3 -8.60 -3.72 -5.38
N LEU A 4 -9.40 -2.70 -5.08
CA LEU A 4 -9.43 -1.49 -5.89
C LEU A 4 -8.44 -0.51 -5.26
N ASN A 5 -7.37 -0.25 -5.99
CA ASN A 5 -6.44 0.81 -5.65
C ASN A 5 -6.76 2.00 -6.56
N ASN A 6 -7.02 3.15 -5.95
CA ASN A 6 -7.05 4.43 -6.66
C ASN A 6 -6.00 5.35 -6.01
N ILE A 7 -5.22 6.06 -6.82
CA ILE A 7 -4.40 7.15 -6.33
C ILE A 7 -5.08 8.46 -6.71
N ASP A 8 -5.47 9.23 -5.70
CA ASP A 8 -6.08 10.55 -5.86
C ASP A 8 -5.09 11.59 -5.35
N ASN A 9 -4.49 12.37 -6.27
CA ASN A 9 -3.49 13.44 -6.09
C ASN A 9 -2.43 13.19 -4.99
N ASP A 10 -2.80 13.23 -3.72
CA ASP A 10 -1.95 13.09 -2.55
C ASP A 10 -2.22 11.82 -1.71
N LYS A 11 -3.04 10.87 -2.16
CA LYS A 11 -3.47 9.70 -1.37
C LYS A 11 -3.53 8.42 -2.18
N ILE A 12 -3.01 7.33 -1.62
CA ILE A 12 -3.31 5.95 -2.02
C ILE A 12 -4.60 5.53 -1.29
N ILE A 13 -5.60 5.10 -2.05
CA ILE A 13 -6.88 4.61 -1.53
C ILE A 13 -6.97 3.12 -1.83
N LEU A 14 -6.77 2.30 -0.80
CA LEU A 14 -6.97 0.85 -0.88
C LEU A 14 -8.39 0.53 -0.42
N LYS A 15 -9.25 0.19 -1.36
CA LYS A 15 -10.58 -0.34 -1.07
C LYS A 15 -10.52 -1.86 -1.15
N ILE A 16 -10.70 -2.48 0.01
CA ILE A 16 -10.80 -3.92 0.19
C ILE A 16 -12.28 -4.29 0.17
N ILE A 17 -12.65 -5.19 -0.73
CA ILE A 17 -13.99 -5.77 -0.80
C ILE A 17 -13.88 -7.24 -0.47
N ASP A 18 -14.45 -7.63 0.68
CA ASP A 18 -14.64 -9.03 1.02
C ASP A 18 -15.82 -9.57 0.20
N ASN A 19 -15.63 -10.71 -0.46
CA ASN A 19 -16.69 -11.29 -1.28
C ASN A 19 -17.82 -11.90 -0.41
N ASN A 20 -17.56 -12.10 0.88
CA ASN A 20 -18.49 -12.76 1.81
C ASN A 20 -19.24 -11.79 2.74
N ASN A 21 -18.90 -10.50 2.75
CA ASN A 21 -19.52 -9.48 3.59
C ASN A 21 -19.74 -8.18 2.81
N ILE A 22 -20.90 -7.55 2.97
CA ILE A 22 -21.29 -6.26 2.34
C ILE A 22 -20.37 -5.09 2.78
N SER A 23 -19.48 -5.32 3.75
CA SER A 23 -18.54 -4.33 4.27
C SER A 23 -17.31 -4.17 3.38
N SER A 24 -17.06 -2.94 2.91
CA SER A 24 -15.77 -2.55 2.33
C SER A 24 -14.93 -1.79 3.34
N LEU A 25 -13.66 -2.16 3.51
CA LEU A 25 -12.68 -1.37 4.25
C LEU A 25 -11.96 -0.44 3.29
N ILE A 26 -11.85 0.84 3.66
CA ILE A 26 -11.08 1.84 2.90
C ILE A 26 -9.90 2.28 3.74
N ILE A 27 -8.69 1.99 3.27
CA ILE A 27 -7.45 2.45 3.86
C ILE A 27 -6.93 3.60 3.00
N LYS A 28 -6.74 4.78 3.62
CA LYS A 28 -6.18 5.96 2.95
C LYS A 28 -4.77 6.20 3.48
N ILE A 29 -3.80 6.30 2.57
CA ILE A 29 -2.39 6.53 2.89
C ILE A 29 -1.98 7.79 2.15
N TYR A 30 -1.64 8.84 2.89
CA TYR A 30 -1.15 10.08 2.28
C TYR A 30 0.20 9.85 1.60
N ILE A 31 0.47 10.52 0.49
CA ILE A 31 1.72 10.39 -0.25
C ILE A 31 2.66 11.46 0.28
N LYS A 32 3.75 11.02 0.88
CA LYS A 32 4.85 11.84 1.39
C LYS A 32 6.12 11.52 0.63
N GLU A 33 7.16 12.33 0.81
CA GLU A 33 8.46 12.19 0.13
C GLU A 33 9.03 10.76 0.18
N ASN A 34 8.93 10.09 1.32
CA ASN A 34 9.45 8.73 1.50
C ASN A 34 8.47 7.59 1.18
N THR A 35 7.23 7.92 0.78
CA THR A 35 6.18 6.90 0.56
C THR A 35 6.60 5.91 -0.53
N LEU A 36 7.08 6.37 -1.68
CA LEU A 36 7.54 5.48 -2.76
C LEU A 36 8.69 4.57 -2.31
N ILE A 37 9.68 5.11 -1.59
CA ILE A 37 10.83 4.34 -1.10
C ILE A 37 10.38 3.27 -0.11
N ASN A 38 9.50 3.62 0.84
CA ASN A 38 8.95 2.69 1.82
C ASN A 38 8.19 1.54 1.15
N PHE A 39 7.33 1.86 0.18
CA PHE A 39 6.59 0.85 -0.57
C PHE A 39 7.53 -0.03 -1.41
N LYS A 40 8.57 0.52 -2.05
CA LYS A 40 9.58 -0.27 -2.78
C LYS A 40 10.33 -1.23 -1.86
N ASN A 41 10.74 -0.77 -0.69
CA ASN A 41 11.45 -1.58 0.30
C ASN A 41 10.56 -2.71 0.86
N LEU A 42 9.29 -2.40 1.13
CA LEU A 42 8.31 -3.41 1.53
C LEU A 42 8.09 -4.44 0.42
N TYR A 43 7.94 -4.01 -0.83
CA TYR A 43 7.80 -4.92 -1.98
C TYR A 43 9.00 -5.85 -2.17
N GLN A 44 10.23 -5.32 -2.04
CA GLN A 44 11.43 -6.15 -2.04
C GLN A 44 11.46 -7.15 -0.88
N SER A 45 11.00 -6.72 0.31
CA SER A 45 10.93 -7.58 1.49
C SER A 45 9.91 -8.71 1.30
N ILE A 46 8.78 -8.45 0.65
CA ILE A 46 7.78 -9.45 0.25
C ILE A 46 8.43 -10.51 -0.66
N HIS A 47 9.13 -10.10 -1.72
CA HIS A 47 9.82 -11.02 -2.64
C HIS A 47 10.94 -11.83 -1.97
N LYS A 48 11.64 -11.24 -1.01
CA LYS A 48 12.72 -11.91 -0.25
C LYS A 48 12.21 -12.66 0.98
N ASN A 49 10.92 -12.60 1.28
CA ASN A 49 10.30 -13.10 2.51
C ASN A 49 11.02 -12.61 3.79
N ILE A 50 11.36 -11.32 3.82
CA ILE A 50 12.03 -10.65 4.94
C ILE A 50 11.00 -9.83 5.72
N ASN A 51 11.12 -9.83 7.04
CA ASN A 51 10.26 -9.02 7.89
C ASN A 51 10.49 -7.53 7.63
N PHE A 52 9.40 -6.79 7.42
CA PHE A 52 9.43 -5.36 7.19
C PHE A 52 8.30 -4.68 7.94
N LYS A 53 8.56 -3.48 8.42
CA LYS A 53 7.56 -2.66 9.09
C LYS A 53 7.90 -1.20 8.88
N PHE A 54 6.90 -0.41 8.56
CA PHE A 54 6.99 1.04 8.63
C PHE A 54 5.67 1.62 9.13
N SER A 55 5.74 2.84 9.63
CA SER A 55 4.59 3.56 10.13
C SER A 55 4.50 4.88 9.41
N GLN A 56 3.30 5.25 8.99
CA GLN A 56 3.01 6.50 8.35
C GLN A 56 1.71 7.07 8.92
N ASP A 57 1.81 8.24 9.54
CA ASP A 57 0.71 8.85 10.29
C ASP A 57 0.22 7.91 11.41
N ALA A 58 -1.07 7.58 11.45
CA ALA A 58 -1.66 6.64 12.40
C ALA A 58 -1.76 5.19 11.86
N LEU A 59 -1.18 4.92 10.69
CA LEU A 59 -1.22 3.61 10.04
C LEU A 59 0.16 2.94 10.10
N GLU A 60 0.20 1.76 10.68
CA GLU A 60 1.32 0.84 10.59
C GLU A 60 1.08 -0.18 9.48
N ILE A 61 2.10 -0.41 8.66
CA ILE A 61 2.10 -1.44 7.63
C ILE A 61 3.25 -2.38 7.91
N SER A 62 2.95 -3.65 8.10
CA SER A 62 3.96 -4.68 8.38
C SER A 62 3.77 -5.91 7.52
N TYR A 63 4.89 -6.55 7.20
CA TYR A 63 4.95 -7.86 6.58
C TYR A 63 5.83 -8.75 7.45
N ASN A 64 5.26 -9.84 7.95
CA ASN A 64 5.94 -10.79 8.81
C ASN A 64 5.37 -12.19 8.53
N ASN A 65 6.22 -13.20 8.39
CA ASN A 65 5.80 -14.59 8.16
C ASN A 65 4.76 -14.75 7.03
N LYS A 66 4.96 -14.07 5.90
CA LYS A 66 4.05 -14.05 4.73
C LYS A 66 2.67 -13.44 5.00
N ILE A 67 2.53 -12.70 6.10
CA ILE A 67 1.30 -12.01 6.47
C ILE A 67 1.54 -10.51 6.36
N LEU A 68 0.76 -9.84 5.52
CA LEU A 68 0.70 -8.38 5.43
C LEU A 68 -0.38 -7.87 6.38
N LYS A 69 -0.06 -6.87 7.20
CA LYS A 69 -1.00 -6.21 8.11
C LYS A 69 -1.05 -4.71 7.88
N PHE A 70 -2.24 -4.15 7.97
CA PHE A 70 -2.52 -2.72 8.08
C PHE A 70 -3.19 -2.48 9.42
N ILE A 71 -2.54 -1.70 10.29
CA ILE A 71 -2.92 -1.55 11.69
C ILE A 71 -3.07 -0.08 12.01
N SER A 72 -4.19 0.31 12.60
CA SER A 72 -4.40 1.61 13.21
C SER A 72 -5.02 1.44 14.60
N ASN A 73 -5.30 2.55 15.28
CA ASN A 73 -6.02 2.50 16.57
C ASN A 73 -7.45 1.97 16.45
N GLU A 74 -8.05 2.02 15.25
CA GLU A 74 -9.47 1.70 15.03
C GLU A 74 -9.67 0.33 14.38
N PHE A 75 -8.67 -0.22 13.70
CA PHE A 75 -8.79 -1.47 12.98
C PHE A 75 -7.44 -2.19 12.80
N GLU A 76 -7.52 -3.52 12.66
CA GLU A 76 -6.46 -4.36 12.12
C GLU A 76 -7.01 -5.10 10.90
N TYR A 77 -6.31 -5.00 9.78
CA TYR A 77 -6.62 -5.73 8.56
C TYR A 77 -5.44 -6.57 8.09
N THR A 78 -5.71 -7.82 7.73
CA THR A 78 -4.68 -8.82 7.41
C THR A 78 -4.91 -9.45 6.03
N VAL A 79 -3.83 -9.59 5.25
CA VAL A 79 -3.78 -10.35 3.99
C VAL A 79 -2.71 -11.44 4.11
N ASN A 80 -3.08 -12.69 3.83
CA ASN A 80 -2.19 -13.86 3.93
C ASN A 80 -1.97 -14.58 2.58
N LYS A 81 -2.69 -14.17 1.53
CA LYS A 81 -2.55 -14.74 0.19
C LYS A 81 -1.51 -13.96 -0.60
N MET A 82 -0.39 -14.60 -0.93
CA MET A 82 0.75 -13.94 -1.58
C MET A 82 0.41 -13.26 -2.90
N SER A 83 -0.44 -13.88 -3.74
CA SER A 83 -0.87 -13.27 -5.01
C SER A 83 -1.57 -11.93 -4.79
N ASP A 84 -2.38 -11.87 -3.73
CA ASP A 84 -3.18 -10.69 -3.39
C ASP A 84 -2.27 -9.60 -2.82
N ILE A 85 -1.30 -9.97 -1.99
CA ILE A 85 -0.25 -9.08 -1.51
C ILE A 85 0.49 -8.47 -2.71
N CYS A 86 1.04 -9.29 -3.62
CA CYS A 86 1.77 -8.78 -4.79
C CYS A 86 0.90 -7.85 -5.65
N GLU A 87 -0.35 -8.21 -5.92
CA GLU A 87 -1.26 -7.38 -6.72
C GLU A 87 -1.50 -5.99 -6.10
N ILE A 88 -1.66 -5.90 -4.77
CA ILE A 88 -1.78 -4.62 -4.06
C ILE A 88 -0.53 -3.76 -4.34
N PHE A 89 0.66 -4.33 -4.12
CA PHE A 89 1.90 -3.58 -4.22
C PHE A 89 2.27 -3.23 -5.67
N ASP A 90 2.01 -4.11 -6.64
CA ASP A 90 2.21 -3.80 -8.06
C ASP A 90 1.43 -2.53 -8.44
N LYS A 91 0.14 -2.46 -8.06
CA LYS A 91 -0.69 -1.29 -8.32
C LYS A 91 -0.18 -0.04 -7.58
N ILE A 92 0.22 -0.16 -6.31
CA ILE A 92 0.72 1.00 -5.54
C ILE A 92 2.00 1.54 -6.17
N ILE A 93 2.99 0.67 -6.44
CA ILE A 93 4.29 1.07 -6.95
C ILE A 93 4.18 1.73 -8.33
N ILE A 94 3.42 1.13 -9.25
CA ILE A 94 3.23 1.67 -10.59
C ILE A 94 2.66 3.08 -10.53
N ASN A 95 1.57 3.29 -9.78
CA ASN A 95 0.94 4.61 -9.69
C ASN A 95 1.85 5.65 -9.00
N LEU A 96 2.55 5.29 -7.93
CA LEU A 96 3.50 6.20 -7.27
C LEU A 96 4.69 6.55 -8.18
N MET A 97 5.15 5.63 -9.04
CA MET A 97 6.20 5.91 -10.01
C MET A 97 5.74 6.88 -11.10
N ILE A 98 4.53 6.70 -11.64
CA ILE A 98 3.95 7.61 -12.65
C ILE A 98 3.85 9.03 -12.08
N GLN A 99 3.28 9.20 -10.88
CA GLN A 99 3.19 10.51 -10.24
C GLN A 99 4.55 11.15 -9.96
N ASN A 100 5.56 10.37 -9.59
CA ASN A 100 6.90 10.93 -9.35
C ASN A 100 7.52 11.49 -10.64
N ILE A 101 7.30 10.81 -11.78
CA ILE A 101 7.76 11.29 -13.10
C ILE A 101 7.04 12.59 -13.46
N GLU A 102 5.71 12.64 -13.35
CA GLU A 102 4.93 13.84 -13.64
C GLU A 102 5.38 15.04 -12.77
N ASN A 103 5.60 14.83 -11.48
CA ASN A 103 6.05 15.89 -10.56
C ASN A 103 7.50 16.35 -10.82
N GLU A 104 8.39 15.47 -11.28
CA GLU A 104 9.76 15.86 -11.68
C GLU A 104 9.78 16.66 -12.98
N ASP A 105 8.92 16.32 -13.94
CA ASP A 105 8.79 17.07 -15.20
C ASP A 105 8.18 18.46 -14.99
N HIS A 106 7.22 18.60 -14.07
CA HIS A 106 6.66 19.91 -13.70
C HIS A 106 7.62 20.82 -12.91
N LYS A 107 8.61 20.26 -12.19
CA LYS A 107 9.64 21.04 -11.47
C LYS A 107 10.74 21.61 -12.36
N LYS A 108 10.83 21.19 -13.62
CA LYS A 108 11.84 21.65 -14.59
C LYS A 108 11.39 22.85 -15.44
N ILE A 109 10.22 23.43 -15.17
CA ILE A 109 9.64 24.58 -15.89
C ILE A 109 9.83 25.86 -15.08
#